data_AF-A0A017SYE8-F1
#
_entry.id   AF-A0A017SYE8-F1
#
_cell.length_a   1.000
_cell.length_b   1.000
_cell.length_c   1.000
_cell.angle_alpha   90.00
_cell.angle_beta   90.00
_cell.angle_gamma   90.00
#
_symmetry.space_group_name_H-M   'P 1'
#
loop_
_entity.id
_entity.type
_entity.pdbx_description
1 polymer ?
#
loop_
_entity_poly.entity_id
_entity_poly.type
_entity_poly.pdbx_seq_one_letter_code
_entity_poly.pdbx_strand_id
1 'polypeptide(L)'
;MSKTLIDDPPPGGEPRPTIVDDPYQPPAADPAYAPRSTVLDAPEGAPPEPAATPPSGPKPPSKRGRLGCAIAAIVLTLAALVGGGLWLYFGVIHYEPVARRHIPGNANMAARLDAVGVATFAPVRKHLWPLLDAAPGGKTRKSRLEDAGISPTDIREILVASTDATSWVVLLGGRIDKGRAVTGIEKVIREEGWPGWRRDGEVLVGPGGVTIGQAEDGTLLLGTDTSIVRASLNASDDWKRIGLPEGGEMTFVVTREAWDGVGGEIGGLLTGGRGLFRRAGRTTGAFTLGDTPRIAMKITPASGETAAALAGDLQGILSGLKIVTLLLPDQMGEKRALQSAVVSAAADGADLQATWPLDGLDQACQRLAASLKTFTGP
;
A
#
# COMPACT_ATOMS: atom_id res chain seq x y z
N MET A 1 -27.48 -50.59 23.16
CA MET A 1 -28.76 -50.25 22.52
C MET A 1 -28.64 -48.81 22.02
N SER A 2 -27.83 -48.50 21.00
CA SER A 2 -27.92 -48.89 19.59
C SER A 2 -29.22 -48.42 18.94
N LYS A 3 -29.24 -47.17 18.50
CA LYS A 3 -30.02 -46.70 17.33
C LYS A 3 -29.32 -45.48 16.74
N THR A 4 -28.43 -45.79 15.80
CA THR A 4 -27.93 -44.91 14.74
C THR A 4 -29.12 -44.47 13.87
N LEU A 5 -29.29 -43.16 13.68
CA LEU A 5 -30.16 -42.61 12.65
C LEU A 5 -29.24 -42.02 11.57
N ILE A 6 -29.36 -42.58 10.38
CA ILE A 6 -28.72 -42.19 9.12
C ILE A 6 -29.85 -41.67 8.21
N ASP A 7 -29.45 -40.77 7.30
CA ASP A 7 -30.13 -40.20 6.12
C ASP A 7 -31.06 -39.00 6.30
N ASP A 8 -30.62 -37.84 5.77
CA ASP A 8 -31.01 -37.43 4.41
C ASP A 8 -30.08 -36.28 3.89
N PRO A 9 -29.50 -36.37 2.68
CA PRO A 9 -28.87 -35.24 2.01
C PRO A 9 -29.91 -34.37 1.27
N PRO A 10 -29.73 -33.03 1.22
CA PRO A 10 -30.69 -32.14 0.56
C PRO A 10 -30.66 -32.25 -0.98
N PRO A 11 -31.83 -32.17 -1.66
CA PRO A 11 -31.91 -32.12 -3.11
C PRO A 11 -31.78 -30.65 -3.57
N GLY A 12 -30.74 -30.33 -4.33
CA GLY A 12 -30.54 -28.96 -4.79
C GLY A 12 -29.26 -28.76 -5.60
N GLY A 13 -29.09 -29.56 -6.66
CA GLY A 13 -28.04 -29.33 -7.65
C GLY A 13 -28.49 -28.23 -8.62
N GLU A 14 -27.91 -27.03 -8.51
CA GLU A 14 -28.03 -26.01 -9.56
C GLU A 14 -27.22 -26.42 -10.81
N PRO A 15 -27.74 -26.15 -12.02
CA PRO A 15 -27.06 -26.48 -13.26
C PRO A 15 -25.80 -25.62 -13.45
N ARG A 16 -24.67 -26.29 -13.71
CA ARG A 16 -23.42 -25.64 -14.14
C ARG A 16 -23.62 -24.94 -15.49
N PRO A 17 -23.12 -23.71 -15.69
CA PRO A 17 -23.11 -23.09 -17.01
C PRO A 17 -22.14 -23.82 -17.93
N THR A 18 -22.63 -24.16 -19.12
CA THR A 18 -21.87 -24.63 -20.28
C THR A 18 -20.78 -23.64 -20.64
N ILE A 19 -19.54 -24.12 -20.64
CA ILE A 19 -18.38 -23.47 -21.25
C ILE A 19 -18.66 -23.36 -22.75
N VAL A 20 -18.70 -22.12 -23.26
CA VAL A 20 -18.73 -21.82 -24.68
C VAL A 20 -17.28 -21.91 -25.16
N ASP A 21 -16.99 -22.93 -25.96
CA ASP A 21 -15.77 -23.03 -26.75
C ASP A 21 -15.78 -21.94 -27.81
N ASP A 22 -14.85 -20.98 -27.70
CA ASP A 22 -14.60 -19.95 -28.71
C ASP A 22 -13.24 -20.25 -29.37
N PRO A 23 -13.19 -20.89 -30.55
CA PRO A 23 -11.95 -21.07 -31.28
C PRO A 23 -11.63 -19.80 -32.08
N TYR A 24 -10.90 -18.86 -31.46
CA TYR A 24 -10.24 -17.79 -32.21
C TYR A 24 -9.07 -18.39 -33.02
N GLN A 25 -9.30 -18.60 -34.31
CA GLN A 25 -8.32 -19.07 -35.27
C GLN A 25 -7.69 -17.86 -36.00
N PRO A 26 -6.40 -17.55 -35.79
CA PRO A 26 -5.76 -16.45 -36.52
C PRO A 26 -5.58 -16.79 -38.01
N PRO A 27 -5.70 -15.80 -38.92
CA PRO A 27 -5.56 -16.04 -40.35
C PRO A 27 -4.13 -16.43 -40.72
N ALA A 28 -4.02 -17.39 -41.65
CA ALA A 28 -2.78 -17.86 -42.23
C ALA A 28 -2.00 -16.73 -42.91
N ALA A 29 -0.70 -16.66 -42.63
CA ALA A 29 0.23 -15.75 -43.29
C ALA A 29 0.41 -16.17 -44.77
N ASP A 30 0.24 -15.19 -45.66
CA ASP A 30 0.38 -15.31 -47.11
C ASP A 30 1.86 -15.50 -47.52
N PRO A 31 2.26 -16.64 -48.12
CA PRO A 31 3.65 -16.91 -48.49
C PRO A 31 3.95 -16.41 -49.90
N ALA A 32 3.78 -15.11 -50.16
CA ALA A 32 4.03 -14.51 -51.47
C ALA A 32 4.94 -13.28 -51.40
N TYR A 33 6.19 -13.46 -50.93
CA TYR A 33 7.24 -12.48 -51.23
C TYR A 33 8.61 -13.16 -51.36
N ALA A 34 8.96 -13.55 -52.59
CA ALA A 34 10.32 -13.91 -52.98
C ALA A 34 10.95 -12.75 -53.76
N PRO A 35 12.05 -12.14 -53.30
CA PRO A 35 12.75 -11.14 -54.09
C PRO A 35 13.51 -11.80 -55.24
N ARG A 36 13.28 -11.26 -56.45
CA ARG A 36 13.95 -11.62 -57.71
C ARG A 36 15.45 -11.29 -57.63
N SER A 37 16.29 -12.29 -57.88
CA SER A 37 17.71 -12.12 -58.17
C SER A 37 17.90 -11.66 -59.62
N THR A 38 18.44 -10.45 -59.79
CA THR A 38 18.91 -9.92 -61.08
C THR A 38 20.20 -10.64 -61.48
N VAL A 39 20.12 -11.37 -62.59
CA VAL A 39 21.26 -11.90 -63.35
C VAL A 39 21.75 -10.78 -64.27
N LEU A 40 23.02 -10.40 -64.15
CA LEU A 40 23.71 -9.50 -65.06
C LEU A 40 24.80 -10.31 -65.74
N ASP A 41 24.60 -10.58 -67.03
CA ASP A 41 25.57 -11.19 -67.94
C ASP A 41 26.77 -10.25 -68.12
N ALA A 42 27.97 -10.82 -68.04
CA ALA A 42 29.23 -10.16 -68.39
C ALA A 42 29.87 -10.89 -69.59
N PRO A 43 30.51 -10.15 -70.52
CA PRO A 43 30.93 -10.68 -71.81
C PRO A 43 32.22 -11.50 -71.76
N GLU A 44 32.26 -12.38 -72.76
CA GLU A 44 33.21 -13.42 -73.11
C GLU A 44 34.54 -12.88 -73.69
N GLY A 45 35.66 -13.48 -73.25
CA GLY A 45 36.80 -13.76 -74.14
C GLY A 45 38.02 -12.84 -74.13
N ALA A 46 38.96 -13.06 -73.22
CA ALA A 46 40.39 -12.74 -73.41
C ALA A 46 41.28 -13.96 -73.05
N PRO A 47 42.47 -14.13 -73.67
CA PRO A 47 43.24 -15.38 -73.70
C PRO A 47 43.96 -15.74 -72.39
N PRO A 48 44.39 -17.00 -72.20
CA PRO A 48 44.75 -17.56 -70.90
C PRO A 48 46.10 -17.07 -70.38
N GLU A 49 46.08 -16.41 -69.24
CA GLU A 49 47.26 -16.00 -68.48
C GLU A 49 47.68 -17.13 -67.50
N PRO A 50 48.99 -17.37 -67.26
CA PRO A 50 49.49 -18.55 -66.56
C PRO A 50 49.00 -18.64 -65.11
N ALA A 51 48.56 -19.83 -64.72
CA ALA A 51 48.04 -20.16 -63.40
C ALA A 51 48.96 -19.71 -62.25
N ALA A 52 48.61 -18.60 -61.61
CA ALA A 52 49.08 -18.23 -60.29
C ALA A 52 48.17 -18.89 -59.25
N THR A 53 48.76 -19.70 -58.37
CA THR A 53 48.10 -20.37 -57.25
C THR A 53 47.31 -19.34 -56.42
N PRO A 54 45.98 -19.47 -56.27
CA PRO A 54 45.20 -18.49 -55.54
C PRO A 54 45.64 -18.46 -54.06
N PRO A 55 45.75 -17.27 -53.45
CA PRO A 55 46.06 -17.16 -52.03
C PRO A 55 44.99 -17.89 -51.24
N SER A 56 45.42 -18.77 -50.34
CA SER A 56 44.57 -19.52 -49.42
C SER A 56 43.59 -18.58 -48.73
N GLY A 57 42.35 -18.53 -49.19
CA GLY A 57 41.30 -17.71 -48.58
C GLY A 57 41.14 -18.06 -47.09
N PRO A 58 40.71 -17.12 -46.25
CA PRO A 58 40.54 -17.35 -44.82
C PRO A 58 39.70 -18.60 -44.59
N LYS A 59 40.30 -19.58 -43.90
CA LYS A 59 39.72 -20.90 -43.67
C LYS A 59 38.33 -20.71 -43.02
N PRO A 60 37.23 -21.24 -43.59
CA PRO A 60 35.90 -21.04 -43.04
C PRO A 60 35.88 -21.53 -41.59
N PRO A 61 35.31 -20.75 -40.65
CA PRO A 61 35.32 -21.10 -39.24
C PRO A 61 34.67 -22.47 -39.06
N SER A 62 35.34 -23.34 -38.29
CA SER A 62 34.89 -24.71 -38.08
C SER A 62 33.45 -24.73 -37.55
N LYS A 63 32.63 -25.69 -38.02
CA LYS A 63 31.21 -25.84 -37.60
C LYS A 63 31.06 -25.89 -36.07
N ARG A 64 32.07 -26.40 -35.35
CA ARG A 64 32.12 -26.43 -33.88
C ARG A 64 32.25 -25.04 -33.25
N GLY A 65 32.99 -24.12 -33.87
CA GLY A 65 33.09 -22.73 -33.41
C GLY A 65 31.76 -21.97 -33.54
N ARG A 66 31.00 -22.21 -34.62
CA ARG A 66 29.68 -21.58 -34.82
C ARG A 66 28.63 -22.04 -33.80
N LEU A 67 28.62 -23.33 -33.45
CA LEU A 67 27.74 -23.86 -32.42
C LEU A 67 28.10 -23.31 -31.04
N GLY A 68 29.40 -23.23 -30.72
CA GLY A 68 29.87 -22.61 -29.47
C GLY A 68 29.46 -21.14 -29.35
N CYS A 69 29.63 -20.35 -30.41
CA CYS A 69 29.18 -18.95 -30.43
C CYS A 69 27.65 -18.82 -30.30
N ALA A 70 26.88 -19.69 -30.95
CA ALA A 70 25.41 -19.67 -30.85
C ALA A 70 24.93 -20.00 -29.42
N ILE A 71 25.52 -21.03 -28.79
CA ILE A 71 25.22 -21.37 -27.39
C ILE A 71 25.60 -20.22 -26.47
N ALA A 72 26.80 -19.65 -26.64
CA ALA A 72 27.24 -18.51 -25.84
C ALA A 72 26.33 -17.29 -26.00
N ALA A 73 25.87 -16.98 -27.22
CA ALA A 73 24.93 -15.90 -27.48
C ALA A 73 23.58 -16.15 -26.78
N ILE A 74 23.03 -17.37 -26.88
CA ILE A 74 21.78 -17.74 -26.20
C ILE A 74 21.91 -17.61 -24.68
N VAL A 75 23.01 -18.11 -24.09
CA VAL A 75 23.26 -18.01 -22.66
C VAL A 75 23.37 -16.55 -22.21
N LEU A 76 24.08 -15.72 -22.97
CA LEU A 76 24.25 -14.30 -22.65
C LEU A 76 22.94 -13.52 -22.78
N THR A 77 22.13 -13.79 -23.81
CA THR A 77 20.80 -13.21 -23.96
C THR A 77 19.86 -13.64 -22.83
N LEU A 78 19.86 -14.91 -22.45
CA LEU A 78 19.05 -15.40 -21.34
C LEU A 78 19.47 -14.75 -20.02
N ALA A 79 20.78 -14.66 -19.76
CA ALA A 79 21.31 -13.98 -18.58
C ALA A 79 20.95 -12.49 -18.56
N ALA A 80 20.96 -11.81 -19.70
CA ALA A 80 20.54 -10.42 -19.81
C ALA A 80 19.03 -10.24 -19.56
N LEU A 81 18.19 -11.16 -20.05
CA LEU A 81 16.74 -11.13 -19.80
C LEU A 81 16.41 -11.41 -18.32
N VAL A 82 17.06 -12.42 -17.72
CA VAL A 82 16.87 -12.73 -16.29
C VAL A 82 17.43 -11.60 -15.43
N GLY A 83 18.64 -11.13 -15.70
CA GLY A 83 19.26 -10.02 -14.98
C GLY A 83 18.47 -8.72 -15.10
N GLY A 84 18.02 -8.39 -16.31
CA GLY A 84 17.15 -7.24 -16.56
C GLY A 84 15.79 -7.37 -15.90
N GLY A 85 15.20 -8.57 -15.91
CA GLY A 85 13.93 -8.86 -15.23
C GLY A 85 14.05 -8.75 -13.70
N LEU A 86 15.12 -9.28 -13.10
CA LEU A 86 15.39 -9.14 -11.68
C LEU A 86 15.67 -7.69 -11.29
N TRP A 87 16.44 -6.96 -12.10
CA TRP A 87 16.68 -5.53 -11.88
C TRP A 87 15.38 -4.72 -11.97
N LEU A 88 14.52 -5.00 -12.95
CA LEU A 88 13.22 -4.36 -13.07
C LEU A 88 12.33 -4.72 -11.86
N TYR A 89 12.29 -5.99 -11.48
CA TYR A 89 11.51 -6.44 -10.34
C TYR A 89 11.99 -5.77 -9.05
N PHE A 90 13.25 -5.94 -8.65
CA PHE A 90 13.75 -5.41 -7.38
C PHE A 90 13.99 -3.90 -7.37
N GLY A 91 14.39 -3.33 -8.50
CA GLY A 91 14.70 -1.91 -8.61
C GLY A 91 13.47 -1.03 -8.86
N VAL A 92 12.46 -1.56 -9.59
CA VAL A 92 11.32 -0.75 -10.06
C VAL A 92 9.99 -1.22 -9.49
N ILE A 93 9.74 -2.53 -9.38
CA ILE A 93 8.42 -3.06 -9.00
C ILE A 93 8.32 -3.32 -7.49
N HIS A 94 9.33 -3.95 -6.91
CA HIS A 94 9.34 -4.39 -5.54
C HIS A 94 9.78 -3.24 -4.64
N TYR A 95 8.88 -2.85 -3.74
CA TYR A 95 9.19 -1.93 -2.66
C TYR A 95 9.04 -2.72 -1.35
N GLU A 96 10.09 -2.76 -0.55
CA GLU A 96 10.00 -3.31 0.80
C GLU A 96 9.42 -2.23 1.73
N PRO A 97 8.32 -2.51 2.45
CA PRO A 97 7.76 -1.59 3.43
C PRO A 97 8.76 -1.31 4.56
N VAL A 98 9.30 -0.10 4.62
CA VAL A 98 10.27 0.34 5.62
C VAL A 98 9.67 1.21 6.73
N ALA A 99 8.56 1.91 6.50
CA ALA A 99 7.98 2.84 7.47
C ALA A 99 7.59 2.15 8.79
N ARG A 100 7.18 0.88 8.73
CA ARG A 100 6.89 0.07 9.93
C ARG A 100 8.10 -0.11 10.85
N ARG A 101 9.33 -0.06 10.32
CA ARG A 101 10.55 -0.13 11.14
C ARG A 101 10.74 1.13 11.99
N HIS A 102 10.03 2.21 11.69
CA HIS A 102 10.11 3.47 12.42
C HIS A 102 8.96 3.67 13.41
N ILE A 103 8.19 2.62 13.73
CA ILE A 103 7.19 2.70 14.80
C ILE A 103 7.92 2.88 16.15
N PRO A 104 7.55 3.88 16.97
CA PRO A 104 8.15 4.05 18.29
C PRO A 104 8.06 2.77 19.13
N GLY A 105 9.13 2.44 19.84
CA GLY A 105 9.20 1.19 20.61
C GLY A 105 8.14 1.03 21.70
N ASN A 106 7.51 2.11 22.15
CA ASN A 106 6.40 2.14 23.11
C ASN A 106 5.03 2.46 22.46
N ALA A 107 4.90 2.37 21.14
CA ALA A 107 3.62 2.59 20.48
C ALA A 107 2.55 1.61 21.01
N ASN A 108 1.36 2.14 21.27
CA ASN A 108 0.20 1.37 21.74
C ASN A 108 -0.89 1.28 20.66
N MET A 109 -0.76 2.04 19.59
CA MET A 109 -1.57 1.91 18.38
C MET A 109 -0.74 2.23 17.14
N ALA A 110 -1.07 1.57 16.03
CA ALA A 110 -0.53 1.89 14.73
C ALA A 110 -1.55 1.59 13.63
N ALA A 111 -1.61 2.43 12.60
CA ALA A 111 -2.40 2.22 11.40
C ALA A 111 -1.51 2.46 10.17
N ARG A 112 -1.43 1.49 9.28
CA ARG A 112 -0.68 1.55 8.02
C ARG A 112 -1.65 1.58 6.86
N LEU A 113 -1.37 2.42 5.88
CA LEU A 113 -2.05 2.53 4.61
C LEU A 113 -1.05 2.25 3.48
N ASP A 114 -1.43 1.38 2.55
CA ASP A 114 -0.79 1.26 1.25
C ASP A 114 -1.17 2.47 0.41
N ALA A 115 -0.20 3.34 0.17
CA ALA A 115 -0.43 4.58 -0.55
C ALA A 115 -0.88 4.31 -1.98
N VAL A 116 -0.46 3.20 -2.62
CA VAL A 116 -0.84 2.86 -4.00
C VAL A 116 -2.28 2.39 -4.07
N GLY A 117 -2.71 1.53 -3.13
CA GLY A 117 -4.11 1.10 -3.03
C GLY A 117 -5.04 2.29 -2.78
N VAL A 118 -4.71 3.14 -1.81
CA VAL A 118 -5.47 4.37 -1.51
C VAL A 118 -5.46 5.33 -2.71
N ALA A 119 -4.31 5.52 -3.34
CA ALA A 119 -4.12 6.38 -4.51
C ALA A 119 -5.01 6.01 -5.70
N THR A 120 -5.21 4.72 -5.91
CA THR A 120 -5.96 4.20 -7.07
C THR A 120 -7.46 4.08 -6.80
N PHE A 121 -7.86 4.18 -5.53
CA PHE A 121 -9.26 4.16 -5.13
C PHE A 121 -10.06 5.33 -5.73
N ALA A 122 -11.19 5.04 -6.39
CA ALA A 122 -11.91 6.01 -7.21
C ALA A 122 -12.32 7.30 -6.46
N PRO A 123 -12.88 7.23 -5.23
CA PRO A 123 -13.14 8.41 -4.40
C PRO A 123 -11.92 9.32 -4.16
N VAL A 124 -10.78 8.73 -3.80
CA VAL A 124 -9.52 9.47 -3.58
C VAL A 124 -9.10 10.15 -4.86
N ARG A 125 -9.18 9.43 -5.99
CA ARG A 125 -8.80 10.00 -7.28
C ARG A 125 -9.64 11.18 -7.71
N LYS A 126 -10.94 11.07 -7.47
CA LYS A 126 -11.93 12.08 -7.84
C LYS A 126 -11.78 13.35 -7.01
N HIS A 127 -11.54 13.24 -5.70
CA HIS A 127 -11.62 14.39 -4.79
C HIS A 127 -10.28 14.92 -4.28
N LEU A 128 -9.29 14.06 -4.05
CA LEU A 128 -8.02 14.44 -3.40
C LEU A 128 -6.90 14.73 -4.39
N TRP A 129 -6.74 13.96 -5.48
CA TRP A 129 -5.69 14.25 -6.48
C TRP A 129 -5.74 15.65 -7.07
N PRO A 130 -6.92 16.21 -7.41
CA PRO A 130 -7.00 17.57 -7.94
C PRO A 130 -6.43 18.64 -7.00
N LEU A 131 -6.32 18.37 -5.69
CA LEU A 131 -5.74 19.30 -4.72
C LEU A 131 -4.21 19.42 -4.84
N LEU A 132 -3.54 18.37 -5.33
CA LEU A 132 -2.09 18.40 -5.51
C LEU A 132 -1.70 19.17 -6.78
N ASP A 133 -2.58 19.14 -7.78
CA ASP A 133 -2.39 19.81 -9.07
C ASP A 133 -2.88 21.27 -9.05
N ALA A 134 -3.75 21.63 -8.11
CA ALA A 134 -4.23 23.00 -7.97
C ALA A 134 -3.10 23.97 -7.53
N ALA A 135 -2.85 25.00 -8.34
CA ALA A 135 -2.08 26.16 -7.93
C ALA A 135 -2.60 27.46 -8.57
N PRO A 136 -3.10 28.41 -7.78
CA PRO A 136 -3.38 29.75 -8.28
C PRO A 136 -2.05 30.51 -8.46
N GLY A 137 -1.56 30.59 -9.71
CA GLY A 137 -0.55 31.59 -10.11
C GLY A 137 0.93 31.25 -9.90
N GLY A 138 1.35 29.98 -9.99
CA GLY A 138 2.77 29.62 -9.89
C GLY A 138 3.06 28.13 -10.06
N LYS A 139 4.23 27.67 -9.57
CA LYS A 139 4.55 26.24 -9.48
C LYS A 139 3.46 25.53 -8.70
N THR A 140 3.04 24.34 -9.16
CA THR A 140 2.10 23.50 -8.42
C THR A 140 2.69 23.09 -7.07
N ARG A 141 1.84 22.78 -6.09
CA ARG A 141 2.33 22.23 -4.81
C ARG A 141 3.13 20.95 -5.04
N LYS A 142 2.67 20.10 -5.96
CA LYS A 142 3.42 18.94 -6.44
C LYS A 142 4.84 19.31 -6.89
N SER A 143 4.99 20.30 -7.76
CA SER A 143 6.32 20.75 -8.23
C SER A 143 7.20 21.28 -7.09
N ARG A 144 6.63 21.98 -6.10
CA ARG A 144 7.40 22.45 -4.94
C ARG A 144 7.85 21.30 -4.03
N LEU A 145 7.00 20.29 -3.83
CA LEU A 145 7.38 19.09 -3.10
C LEU A 145 8.44 18.28 -3.84
N GLU A 146 8.34 18.17 -5.16
CA GLU A 146 9.35 17.52 -6.01
C GLU A 146 10.70 18.26 -5.93
N ASP A 147 10.68 19.60 -5.97
CA ASP A 147 11.88 20.43 -5.73
C ASP A 147 12.46 20.21 -4.32
N ALA A 148 11.61 19.87 -3.35
CA ALA A 148 12.01 19.49 -1.99
C ALA A 148 12.50 18.03 -1.87
N GLY A 149 12.52 17.26 -2.96
CA GLY A 149 12.93 15.85 -2.96
C GLY A 149 11.82 14.88 -2.55
N ILE A 150 10.56 15.30 -2.60
CA ILE A 150 9.39 14.52 -2.21
C ILE A 150 8.43 14.45 -3.41
N SER A 151 8.47 13.34 -4.16
CA SER A 151 7.43 13.10 -5.15
C SER A 151 6.25 12.34 -4.51
N PRO A 152 5.00 12.81 -4.68
CA PRO A 152 3.83 12.05 -4.20
C PRO A 152 3.74 10.63 -4.77
N THR A 153 4.27 10.38 -5.97
CA THR A 153 4.29 9.05 -6.60
C THR A 153 5.35 8.12 -6.00
N ASP A 154 6.31 8.68 -5.25
CA ASP A 154 7.35 7.90 -4.58
C ASP A 154 6.90 7.41 -3.20
N ILE A 155 5.85 8.00 -2.62
CA ILE A 155 5.24 7.51 -1.38
C ILE A 155 4.52 6.19 -1.68
N ARG A 156 4.89 5.14 -0.96
CA ARG A 156 4.36 3.79 -1.09
C ARG A 156 3.55 3.35 0.12
N GLU A 157 3.84 3.91 1.28
CA GLU A 157 3.08 3.65 2.48
C GLU A 157 3.01 4.88 3.38
N ILE A 158 1.90 4.97 4.11
CA ILE A 158 1.67 5.98 5.14
C ILE A 158 1.35 5.22 6.41
N LEU A 159 2.06 5.49 7.48
CA LEU A 159 1.82 4.86 8.77
C LEU A 159 1.61 5.93 9.83
N VAL A 160 0.58 5.79 10.65
CA VAL A 160 0.35 6.62 11.82
C VAL A 160 0.54 5.74 13.05
N ALA A 161 1.40 6.15 13.97
CA ALA A 161 1.62 5.48 15.24
C ALA A 161 1.45 6.46 16.40
N SER A 162 0.99 5.95 17.54
CA SER A 162 0.86 6.74 18.76
C SER A 162 1.25 5.92 19.99
N THR A 163 1.77 6.62 21.01
CA THR A 163 2.22 6.06 22.29
C THR A 163 1.21 6.26 23.41
N ASP A 164 0.37 7.28 23.34
CA ASP A 164 -0.57 7.68 24.40
C ASP A 164 -1.81 8.43 23.89
N ALA A 165 -2.14 8.31 22.60
CA ALA A 165 -3.18 9.04 21.87
C ALA A 165 -2.96 10.56 21.70
N THR A 166 -2.07 11.18 22.48
CA THR A 166 -1.75 12.62 22.36
C THR A 166 -0.48 12.88 21.58
N SER A 167 0.53 12.03 21.75
CA SER A 167 1.75 12.01 20.95
C SER A 167 1.59 11.01 19.81
N TRP A 168 1.65 11.51 18.58
CA TRP A 168 1.57 10.69 17.37
C TRP A 168 2.64 11.08 16.35
N VAL A 169 2.97 10.12 15.50
CA VAL A 169 3.90 10.28 14.38
C VAL A 169 3.28 9.69 13.12
N VAL A 170 3.34 10.45 12.03
CA VAL A 170 3.07 10.03 10.66
C VAL A 170 4.41 9.70 10.02
N LEU A 171 4.50 8.52 9.43
CA LEU A 171 5.68 7.96 8.79
C LEU A 171 5.33 7.72 7.32
N LEU A 172 6.08 8.35 6.42
CA LEU A 172 5.89 8.25 4.98
C LEU A 172 7.04 7.42 4.42
N GLY A 173 6.73 6.18 4.07
CA GLY A 173 7.68 5.25 3.45
C GLY A 173 7.56 5.32 1.94
N GLY A 174 8.70 5.24 1.25
CA GLY A 174 8.71 5.26 -0.20
C GLY A 174 10.11 5.31 -0.80
N ARG A 175 10.19 5.74 -2.06
CA ARG A 175 11.45 6.06 -2.76
C ARG A 175 11.81 7.54 -2.55
N ILE A 176 11.81 8.00 -1.31
CA ILE A 176 12.09 9.40 -0.97
C ILE A 176 13.62 9.61 -0.94
N ASP A 177 14.09 10.70 -1.55
CA ASP A 177 15.52 11.04 -1.59
C ASP A 177 16.10 11.25 -0.18
N LYS A 178 17.07 10.42 0.19
CA LYS A 178 17.72 10.44 1.51
C LYS A 178 18.45 11.76 1.76
N GLY A 179 18.26 12.34 2.95
CA GLY A 179 18.93 13.55 3.42
C GLY A 179 18.49 14.86 2.73
N ARG A 180 17.58 14.80 1.74
CA ARG A 180 17.14 15.98 0.99
C ARG A 180 15.80 16.53 1.47
N ALA A 181 14.89 15.65 1.91
CA ALA A 181 13.50 16.02 2.19
C ALA A 181 13.39 17.13 3.24
N VAL A 182 14.11 17.03 4.36
CA VAL A 182 14.06 18.03 5.44
C VAL A 182 14.55 19.40 4.94
N THR A 183 15.70 19.46 4.29
CA THR A 183 16.25 20.72 3.73
C THR A 183 15.34 21.30 2.64
N GLY A 184 14.72 20.44 1.83
CA GLY A 184 13.76 20.84 0.82
C GLY A 184 12.49 21.46 1.43
N ILE A 185 11.91 20.82 2.44
CA ILE A 185 10.75 21.34 3.18
C ILE A 185 11.10 22.67 3.85
N GLU A 186 12.28 22.80 4.46
CA GLU A 186 12.75 24.05 5.06
C GLU A 186 12.74 25.21 4.05
N LYS A 187 13.22 24.95 2.82
CA LYS A 187 13.22 25.93 1.75
C LYS A 187 11.80 26.35 1.38
N VAL A 188 10.89 25.38 1.20
CA VAL A 188 9.47 25.67 0.87
C VAL A 188 8.81 26.49 1.97
N ILE A 189 9.02 26.13 3.24
CA ILE A 189 8.50 26.85 4.42
C ILE A 189 8.97 28.31 4.42
N ARG A 190 10.26 28.56 4.12
CA ARG A 190 10.82 29.92 4.05
C ARG A 190 10.26 30.72 2.88
N GLU A 191 10.14 30.10 1.71
CA GLU A 191 9.57 30.74 0.50
C GLU A 191 8.09 31.09 0.69
N GLU A 192 7.33 30.23 1.39
CA GLU A 192 5.92 30.47 1.71
C GLU A 192 5.72 31.34 2.97
N GLY A 193 6.80 31.71 3.67
CA GLY A 193 6.77 32.62 4.82
C GLY A 193 6.06 32.05 6.05
N TRP A 194 6.04 30.73 6.24
CA TRP A 194 5.37 30.10 7.37
C TRP A 194 6.12 30.39 8.68
N PRO A 195 5.51 31.10 9.65
CA PRO A 195 6.20 31.52 10.87
C PRO A 195 6.42 30.36 11.84
N GLY A 196 7.42 30.51 12.73
CA GLY A 196 7.64 29.60 13.86
C GLY A 196 8.36 28.29 13.53
N TRP A 197 8.83 28.10 12.31
CA TRP A 197 9.66 26.97 11.91
C TRP A 197 11.15 27.28 12.06
N ARG A 198 11.89 26.34 12.64
CA ARG A 198 13.35 26.42 12.79
C ARG A 198 13.98 25.04 12.62
N ARG A 199 15.26 25.03 12.24
CA ARG A 199 16.06 23.81 12.18
C ARG A 199 16.70 23.51 13.54
N ASP A 200 16.63 22.27 13.98
CA ASP A 200 17.29 21.75 15.18
C ASP A 200 18.09 20.48 14.83
N GLY A 201 19.33 20.67 14.39
CA GLY A 201 20.15 19.59 13.83
C GLY A 201 19.58 19.06 12.51
N GLU A 202 19.17 17.79 12.51
CA GLU A 202 18.64 17.08 11.33
C GLU A 202 17.11 17.13 11.21
N VAL A 203 16.43 17.78 12.17
CA VAL A 203 14.97 17.93 12.16
C VAL A 203 14.54 19.39 11.99
N LEU A 204 13.33 19.59 11.50
CA LEU A 204 12.62 20.87 11.53
C LEU A 204 11.60 20.86 12.66
N VAL A 205 11.59 21.91 13.47
CA VAL A 205 10.66 22.10 14.57
C VAL A 205 9.81 23.33 14.27
N GLY A 206 8.50 23.11 14.19
CA GLY A 206 7.47 24.11 13.93
C GLY A 206 6.72 24.56 15.19
N PRO A 207 5.67 25.37 15.00
CA PRO A 207 4.77 25.80 16.06
C PRO A 207 4.17 24.62 16.83
N GLY A 208 3.98 24.78 18.14
CA GLY A 208 3.38 23.75 19.00
C GLY A 208 4.25 22.51 19.23
N GLY A 209 5.52 22.53 18.77
CA GLY A 209 6.44 21.38 18.91
C GLY A 209 6.42 20.41 17.73
N VAL A 210 5.52 20.60 16.75
CA VAL A 210 5.42 19.76 15.55
C VAL A 210 6.79 19.61 14.92
N THR A 211 7.22 18.38 14.69
CA THR A 211 8.58 18.08 14.23
C THR A 211 8.55 17.27 12.95
N ILE A 212 9.42 17.62 11.99
CA ILE A 212 9.66 16.88 10.75
C ILE A 212 11.09 16.37 10.75
N GLY A 213 11.29 15.08 10.51
CA GLY A 213 12.61 14.46 10.38
C GLY A 213 12.65 13.47 9.22
N GLN A 214 13.84 13.00 8.86
CA GLN A 214 13.99 11.94 7.86
C GLN A 214 15.01 10.90 8.36
N ALA A 215 14.65 9.63 8.26
CA ALA A 215 15.53 8.51 8.62
C ALA A 215 16.57 8.22 7.53
N GLU A 216 17.60 7.44 7.87
CA GLU A 216 18.69 7.04 6.96
C GLU A 216 18.22 6.20 5.76
N ASP A 217 17.10 5.50 5.89
CA ASP A 217 16.50 4.72 4.80
C ASP A 217 15.62 5.56 3.86
N GLY A 218 15.40 6.83 4.18
CA GLY A 218 14.61 7.78 3.41
C GLY A 218 13.22 8.04 3.96
N THR A 219 12.73 7.26 4.94
CA THR A 219 11.42 7.45 5.56
C THR A 219 11.29 8.87 6.13
N LEU A 220 10.23 9.59 5.74
CA LEU A 220 9.93 10.93 6.25
C LEU A 220 9.00 10.82 7.45
N LEU A 221 9.28 11.56 8.52
CA LEU A 221 8.55 11.52 9.78
C LEU A 221 7.96 12.90 10.06
N LEU A 222 6.70 12.94 10.47
CA LEU A 222 6.00 14.13 10.96
C LEU A 222 5.33 13.77 12.28
N GLY A 223 5.78 14.35 13.39
CA GLY A 223 5.21 14.08 14.71
C GLY A 223 4.72 15.33 15.43
N THR A 224 3.91 15.11 16.46
CA THR A 224 3.39 16.16 17.36
C THR A 224 4.49 16.88 18.13
N ASP A 225 5.58 16.19 18.42
CA ASP A 225 6.69 16.70 19.22
C ASP A 225 8.04 16.12 18.76
N THR A 226 9.12 16.74 19.20
CA THR A 226 10.47 16.32 18.82
C THR A 226 10.86 14.97 19.42
N SER A 227 10.32 14.60 20.58
CA SER A 227 10.71 13.36 21.27
C SER A 227 10.20 12.13 20.54
N ILE A 228 8.93 12.13 20.07
CA ILE A 228 8.37 11.01 19.32
C ILE A 228 9.04 10.84 17.96
N VAL A 229 9.38 11.95 17.28
CA VAL A 229 10.12 11.89 16.01
C VAL A 229 11.51 11.32 16.22
N ARG A 230 12.25 11.79 17.23
CA ARG A 230 13.61 11.27 17.52
C ARG A 230 13.59 9.80 17.92
N ALA A 231 12.59 9.36 18.68
CA ALA A 231 12.41 7.95 19.03
C ALA A 231 12.10 7.07 17.80
N SER A 232 11.56 7.66 16.74
CA SER A 232 11.17 6.98 15.50
C SER A 232 12.25 7.02 14.41
N LEU A 233 13.29 7.87 14.53
CA LEU A 233 14.31 8.01 13.48
C LEU A 233 15.13 6.73 13.25
N ASN A 234 15.36 5.94 14.30
CA ASN A 234 16.12 4.72 14.22
C ASN A 234 15.19 3.55 13.87
N ALA A 235 15.54 2.79 12.83
CA ALA A 235 14.81 1.59 12.46
C ALA A 235 14.91 0.52 13.56
N SER A 236 13.77 -0.11 13.88
CA SER A 236 13.64 -1.21 14.84
C SER A 236 12.65 -2.27 14.33
N ASP A 237 12.57 -3.38 15.06
CA ASP A 237 11.60 -4.46 14.81
C ASP A 237 10.36 -4.36 15.73
N ASP A 238 10.13 -3.20 16.36
CA ASP A 238 9.05 -3.02 17.36
C ASP A 238 7.64 -3.18 16.76
N TRP A 239 7.50 -3.03 15.45
CA TRP A 239 6.25 -3.33 14.75
C TRP A 239 5.81 -4.80 14.89
N LYS A 240 6.76 -5.73 15.02
CA LYS A 240 6.48 -7.15 15.28
C LYS A 240 5.92 -7.35 16.69
N ARG A 241 6.44 -6.58 17.66
CA ARG A 241 6.00 -6.61 19.07
C ARG A 241 4.54 -6.18 19.21
N ILE A 242 4.17 -5.06 18.58
CA ILE A 242 2.79 -4.56 18.60
C ILE A 242 1.86 -5.49 17.78
N GLY A 243 2.38 -6.17 16.76
CA GLY A 243 1.65 -7.13 15.95
C GLY A 243 0.83 -6.47 14.85
N LEU A 244 1.37 -5.43 14.22
CA LEU A 244 0.75 -4.77 13.06
C LEU A 244 0.71 -5.74 11.87
N PRO A 245 -0.45 -6.00 11.25
CA PRO A 245 -0.52 -6.86 10.07
C PRO A 245 0.31 -6.35 8.89
N GLU A 246 0.95 -7.25 8.15
CA GLU A 246 1.87 -6.88 7.05
C GLU A 246 1.15 -6.62 5.71
N GLY A 247 -0.03 -7.20 5.52
CA GLY A 247 -0.75 -7.18 4.24
C GLY A 247 -2.14 -6.55 4.35
N GLY A 248 -2.55 -5.87 3.28
CA GLY A 248 -3.82 -5.14 3.18
C GLY A 248 -3.61 -3.68 2.81
N GLU A 249 -4.63 -3.04 2.22
CA GLU A 249 -4.55 -1.64 1.80
C GLU A 249 -4.59 -0.67 2.98
N MET A 250 -5.30 -1.04 4.04
CA MET A 250 -5.17 -0.39 5.33
C MET A 250 -5.20 -1.47 6.40
N THR A 251 -4.25 -1.41 7.32
CA THR A 251 -4.12 -2.33 8.44
C THR A 251 -3.91 -1.55 9.71
N PHE A 252 -4.34 -2.08 10.84
CA PHE A 252 -4.14 -1.40 12.10
C PHE A 252 -4.03 -2.38 13.25
N VAL A 253 -3.46 -1.88 14.34
CA VAL A 253 -3.37 -2.56 15.61
C VAL A 253 -3.60 -1.55 16.73
N VAL A 254 -4.35 -1.99 17.74
CA VAL A 254 -4.64 -1.26 18.97
C VAL A 254 -4.39 -2.21 20.12
N THR A 255 -3.50 -1.85 21.02
CA THR A 255 -3.14 -2.65 22.20
C THR A 255 -4.08 -2.35 23.37
N ARG A 256 -3.97 -3.14 24.43
CA ARG A 256 -4.70 -2.93 25.67
C ARG A 256 -4.46 -1.53 26.25
N GLU A 257 -3.22 -1.06 26.25
CA GLU A 257 -2.84 0.24 26.80
C GLU A 257 -3.59 1.38 26.09
N ALA A 258 -3.79 1.25 24.77
CA ALA A 258 -4.60 2.20 24.01
C ALA A 258 -6.10 2.10 24.37
N TRP A 259 -6.63 0.88 24.55
CA TRP A 259 -8.03 0.68 24.97
C TRP A 259 -8.32 1.24 26.36
N ASP A 260 -7.38 1.08 27.30
CA ASP A 260 -7.50 1.60 28.66
C ASP A 260 -7.56 3.14 28.67
N GLY A 261 -6.79 3.81 27.80
CA GLY A 261 -6.86 5.26 27.62
C GLY A 261 -8.22 5.74 27.10
N VAL A 262 -8.74 5.10 26.04
CA VAL A 262 -10.04 5.45 25.43
C VAL A 262 -11.22 5.14 26.35
N GLY A 263 -11.12 4.06 27.13
CA GLY A 263 -12.19 3.63 28.03
C GLY A 263 -12.51 4.65 29.13
N GLY A 264 -11.56 5.50 29.51
CA GLY A 264 -11.77 6.59 30.46
C GLY A 264 -12.70 7.68 29.93
N GLU A 265 -12.56 8.06 28.65
CA GLU A 265 -13.30 9.16 28.03
C GLU A 265 -14.64 8.70 27.46
N ILE A 266 -14.64 7.59 26.72
CA ILE A 266 -15.84 7.11 25.97
C ILE A 266 -16.67 6.12 26.79
N GLY A 267 -16.06 5.45 27.77
CA GLY A 267 -16.71 4.38 28.53
C GLY A 267 -17.92 4.82 29.37
N GLY A 268 -18.13 6.13 29.56
CA GLY A 268 -19.36 6.66 30.17
C GLY A 268 -20.56 6.71 29.21
N LEU A 269 -20.33 6.81 27.90
CA LEU A 269 -21.39 6.96 26.88
C LEU A 269 -21.95 5.61 26.40
N LEU A 270 -21.14 4.55 26.46
CA LEU A 270 -21.52 3.22 25.98
C LEU A 270 -21.76 2.29 27.18
N THR A 271 -23.01 2.00 27.47
CA THR A 271 -23.40 0.96 28.43
C THR A 271 -22.75 -0.37 28.03
N GLY A 272 -21.87 -0.90 28.88
CA GLY A 272 -21.09 -2.13 28.62
C GLY A 272 -19.69 -1.91 28.05
N GLY A 273 -19.34 -0.70 27.59
CA GLY A 273 -18.03 -0.39 27.02
C GLY A 273 -16.86 -0.69 27.97
N ARG A 274 -17.02 -0.36 29.26
CA ARG A 274 -16.00 -0.59 30.30
C ARG A 274 -15.60 -2.07 30.46
N GLY A 275 -16.53 -3.00 30.21
CA GLY A 275 -16.25 -4.43 30.26
C GLY A 275 -15.32 -4.86 29.13
N LEU A 276 -15.62 -4.43 27.90
CA LEU A 276 -14.80 -4.70 26.72
C LEU A 276 -13.37 -4.19 26.90
N PHE A 277 -13.19 -2.92 27.29
CA PHE A 277 -11.85 -2.32 27.35
C PHE A 277 -10.91 -3.05 28.32
N ARG A 278 -11.45 -3.57 29.43
CA ARG A 278 -10.67 -4.38 30.39
C ARG A 278 -10.34 -5.78 29.88
N ARG A 279 -11.21 -6.35 29.04
CA ARG A 279 -11.10 -7.73 28.53
C ARG A 279 -10.41 -7.82 27.18
N ALA A 280 -10.30 -6.73 26.43
CA ALA A 280 -9.58 -6.69 25.17
C ALA A 280 -8.07 -6.64 25.44
N GLY A 281 -7.33 -7.62 24.93
CA GLY A 281 -5.87 -7.63 24.99
C GLY A 281 -5.25 -6.87 23.82
N ARG A 282 -5.68 -7.18 22.61
CA ARG A 282 -5.20 -6.53 21.38
C ARG A 282 -6.22 -6.67 20.27
N THR A 283 -6.39 -5.60 19.52
CA THR A 283 -7.24 -5.54 18.34
C THR A 283 -6.37 -5.35 17.12
N THR A 284 -6.47 -6.25 16.15
CA THR A 284 -5.87 -6.09 14.83
C THR A 284 -6.97 -6.00 13.80
N GLY A 285 -6.79 -5.21 12.76
CA GLY A 285 -7.78 -5.13 11.71
C GLY A 285 -7.19 -4.74 10.36
N ALA A 286 -8.02 -4.90 9.34
CA ALA A 286 -7.76 -4.45 8.00
C ALA A 286 -9.01 -3.78 7.43
N PHE A 287 -8.79 -2.78 6.59
CA PHE A 287 -9.80 -2.17 5.74
C PHE A 287 -9.41 -2.42 4.29
N THR A 288 -10.25 -3.16 3.57
CA THR A 288 -10.09 -3.40 2.14
C THR A 288 -10.94 -2.39 1.39
N LEU A 289 -10.31 -1.69 0.45
CA LEU A 289 -10.89 -0.87 -0.60
C LEU A 289 -11.29 -1.77 -1.78
N GLY A 290 -12.09 -1.23 -2.69
CA GLY A 290 -12.63 -1.94 -3.85
C GLY A 290 -14.11 -1.62 -4.05
N ASP A 291 -14.80 -2.48 -4.81
CA ASP A 291 -16.23 -2.30 -5.13
C ASP A 291 -17.12 -2.55 -3.91
N THR A 292 -16.67 -3.40 -2.98
CA THR A 292 -17.32 -3.66 -1.70
C THR A 292 -16.34 -3.39 -0.55
N PRO A 293 -16.14 -2.11 -0.17
CA PRO A 293 -15.23 -1.77 0.91
C PRO A 293 -15.64 -2.48 2.20
N ARG A 294 -14.68 -3.01 2.95
CA ARG A 294 -14.95 -3.81 4.14
C ARG A 294 -13.91 -3.55 5.21
N ILE A 295 -14.37 -3.44 6.45
CA ILE A 295 -13.51 -3.51 7.63
C ILE A 295 -13.65 -4.90 8.26
N ALA A 296 -12.53 -5.51 8.59
CA ALA A 296 -12.44 -6.74 9.35
C ALA A 296 -11.52 -6.51 10.55
N MET A 297 -11.97 -6.90 11.73
CA MET A 297 -11.27 -6.71 12.99
C MET A 297 -11.30 -8.00 13.77
N LYS A 298 -10.18 -8.29 14.44
CA LYS A 298 -10.04 -9.39 15.37
C LYS A 298 -9.59 -8.84 16.71
N ILE A 299 -10.31 -9.18 17.76
CA ILE A 299 -10.02 -8.75 19.12
C ILE A 299 -9.63 -9.98 19.90
N THR A 300 -8.36 -10.04 20.27
CA THR A 300 -7.81 -11.07 21.14
C THR A 300 -8.11 -10.74 22.61
N PRO A 301 -8.56 -11.72 23.41
CA PRO A 301 -8.87 -11.50 24.81
C PRO A 301 -7.61 -11.26 25.63
N ALA A 302 -7.74 -10.50 26.71
CA ALA A 302 -6.77 -10.48 27.79
C ALA A 302 -6.75 -11.85 28.50
N SER A 303 -5.62 -12.21 29.12
CA SER A 303 -5.43 -13.52 29.76
C SER A 303 -6.58 -13.88 30.72
N GLY A 304 -7.14 -15.08 30.56
CA GLY A 304 -8.22 -15.61 31.41
C GLY A 304 -9.64 -15.31 30.91
N GLU A 305 -9.80 -14.53 29.84
CA GLU A 305 -11.10 -14.21 29.24
C GLU A 305 -11.44 -15.14 28.07
N THR A 306 -12.74 -15.34 27.81
CA THR A 306 -13.22 -16.19 26.72
C THR A 306 -13.60 -15.38 25.49
N ALA A 307 -13.36 -15.93 24.29
CA ALA A 307 -13.80 -15.35 23.03
C ALA A 307 -15.31 -15.10 22.98
N ALA A 308 -16.12 -15.98 23.58
CA ALA A 308 -17.57 -15.85 23.64
C ALA A 308 -18.03 -14.64 24.48
N ALA A 309 -17.40 -14.40 25.65
CA ALA A 309 -17.69 -13.23 26.47
C ALA A 309 -17.35 -11.94 25.73
N LEU A 310 -16.19 -11.92 25.07
CA LEU A 310 -15.73 -10.78 24.28
C LEU A 310 -16.66 -10.48 23.10
N ALA A 311 -17.11 -11.51 22.38
CA ALA A 311 -18.09 -11.37 21.30
C ALA A 311 -19.44 -10.83 21.81
N GLY A 312 -19.90 -11.31 22.97
CA GLY A 312 -21.10 -10.80 23.63
C GLY A 312 -21.01 -9.31 23.98
N ASP A 313 -19.88 -8.87 24.53
CA ASP A 313 -19.64 -7.45 24.82
C ASP A 313 -19.64 -6.58 23.56
N LEU A 314 -18.96 -7.06 22.50
CA LEU A 314 -18.92 -6.36 21.21
C LEU A 314 -20.31 -6.23 20.61
N GLN A 315 -21.13 -7.28 20.68
CA GLN A 315 -22.50 -7.22 20.21
C GLN A 315 -23.35 -6.23 21.04
N GLY A 316 -23.15 -6.18 22.35
CA GLY A 316 -23.78 -5.19 23.23
C GLY A 316 -23.41 -3.76 22.84
N ILE A 317 -22.11 -3.49 22.65
CA ILE A 317 -21.59 -2.18 22.24
C ILE A 317 -22.09 -1.79 20.86
N LEU A 318 -22.06 -2.70 19.88
CA LEU A 318 -22.61 -2.45 18.55
C LEU A 318 -24.09 -2.15 18.60
N SER A 319 -24.87 -2.84 19.44
CA SER A 319 -26.29 -2.57 19.62
C SER A 319 -26.53 -1.18 20.22
N GLY A 320 -25.74 -0.78 21.22
CA GLY A 320 -25.77 0.57 21.79
C GLY A 320 -25.40 1.65 20.76
N LEU A 321 -24.32 1.45 20.02
CA LEU A 321 -23.90 2.34 18.94
C LEU A 321 -24.97 2.45 17.84
N LYS A 322 -25.65 1.35 17.49
CA LYS A 322 -26.75 1.37 16.50
C LYS A 322 -27.85 2.31 16.96
N ILE A 323 -28.24 2.27 18.24
CA ILE A 323 -29.26 3.17 18.80
C ILE A 323 -28.78 4.63 18.78
N VAL A 324 -27.56 4.91 19.26
CA VAL A 324 -27.03 6.28 19.31
C VAL A 324 -26.90 6.87 17.91
N THR A 325 -26.39 6.10 16.96
CA THR A 325 -26.18 6.56 15.57
C THR A 325 -27.49 6.75 14.81
N LEU A 326 -28.62 6.15 15.22
CA LEU A 326 -29.91 6.47 14.61
C LEU A 326 -30.24 7.98 14.70
N LEU A 327 -29.82 8.64 15.78
CA LEU A 327 -30.09 10.06 16.04
C LEU A 327 -29.12 11.03 15.35
N LEU A 328 -27.96 10.55 14.93
CA LEU A 328 -26.92 11.37 14.28
C LEU A 328 -27.14 11.43 12.76
N PRO A 329 -26.64 12.40 12.00
CA PRO A 329 -26.65 12.31 10.54
C PRO A 329 -25.69 11.21 10.04
N ASP A 330 -26.04 10.48 8.97
CA ASP A 330 -25.10 9.58 8.27
C ASP A 330 -24.22 10.45 7.38
N GLN A 331 -22.93 10.54 7.72
CA GLN A 331 -22.05 11.59 7.22
C GLN A 331 -21.01 11.02 6.25
N MET A 332 -20.61 9.78 6.49
CA MET A 332 -19.60 9.02 5.74
C MET A 332 -20.03 7.56 5.53
N GLY A 333 -21.32 7.24 5.76
CA GLY A 333 -21.85 5.88 5.64
C GLY A 333 -21.66 5.03 6.90
N GLU A 334 -21.31 5.65 8.03
CA GLU A 334 -21.05 4.99 9.30
C GLU A 334 -22.28 4.21 9.78
N LYS A 335 -23.49 4.74 9.57
CA LYS A 335 -24.72 4.05 10.01
C LYS A 335 -24.92 2.74 9.28
N ARG A 336 -24.78 2.76 7.95
CA ARG A 336 -24.94 1.57 7.11
C ARG A 336 -23.84 0.56 7.36
N ALA A 337 -22.60 1.03 7.54
CA ALA A 337 -21.49 0.18 7.96
C ALA A 337 -21.81 -0.51 9.29
N LEU A 338 -22.25 0.26 10.29
CA LEU A 338 -22.62 -0.27 11.59
C LEU A 338 -23.81 -1.25 11.52
N GLN A 339 -24.82 -0.96 10.70
CA GLN A 339 -25.96 -1.86 10.46
C GLN A 339 -25.52 -3.19 9.85
N SER A 340 -24.54 -3.18 8.95
CA SER A 340 -23.96 -4.38 8.33
C SER A 340 -22.98 -5.13 9.25
N ALA A 341 -22.63 -4.57 10.40
CA ALA A 341 -21.63 -5.15 11.28
C ALA A 341 -22.12 -6.48 11.87
N VAL A 342 -21.31 -7.52 11.67
CA VAL A 342 -21.49 -8.87 12.19
C VAL A 342 -20.36 -9.18 13.17
N VAL A 343 -20.71 -9.74 14.33
CA VAL A 343 -19.75 -10.22 15.32
C VAL A 343 -19.86 -11.73 15.44
N SER A 344 -18.73 -12.40 15.51
CA SER A 344 -18.65 -13.84 15.73
C SER A 344 -17.55 -14.17 16.73
N ALA A 345 -17.77 -15.18 17.57
CA ALA A 345 -16.72 -15.75 18.40
C ALA A 345 -15.86 -16.71 17.56
N ALA A 346 -14.54 -16.53 17.62
CA ALA A 346 -13.54 -17.43 17.05
C ALA A 346 -12.81 -18.20 18.18
N ALA A 347 -11.93 -19.14 17.82
CA ALA A 347 -11.21 -19.96 18.81
C ALA A 347 -10.29 -19.13 19.71
N ASP A 348 -9.70 -18.05 19.19
CA ASP A 348 -8.67 -17.24 19.83
C ASP A 348 -9.05 -15.75 19.96
N GLY A 349 -10.32 -15.41 19.73
CA GLY A 349 -10.79 -14.03 19.83
C GLY A 349 -12.22 -13.82 19.36
N ALA A 350 -12.63 -12.57 19.28
CA ALA A 350 -13.87 -12.17 18.65
C ALA A 350 -13.58 -11.44 17.34
N ASP A 351 -14.26 -11.85 16.29
CA ASP A 351 -14.16 -11.23 14.98
C ASP A 351 -15.34 -10.28 14.77
N LEU A 352 -15.05 -9.12 14.16
CA LEU A 352 -16.03 -8.13 13.73
C LEU A 352 -15.79 -7.84 12.25
N GLN A 353 -16.83 -7.93 11.45
CA GLN A 353 -16.78 -7.56 10.03
C GLN A 353 -17.91 -6.60 9.72
N ALA A 354 -17.63 -5.55 8.94
CA ALA A 354 -18.64 -4.62 8.45
C ALA A 354 -18.32 -4.19 7.03
N THR A 355 -19.35 -4.08 6.19
CA THR A 355 -19.24 -3.56 4.83
C THR A 355 -19.47 -2.06 4.86
N TRP A 356 -18.51 -1.29 4.36
CA TRP A 356 -18.63 0.15 4.28
C TRP A 356 -19.25 0.57 2.94
N PRO A 357 -20.30 1.39 2.92
CA PRO A 357 -20.92 1.81 1.67
C PRO A 357 -19.98 2.73 0.87
N LEU A 358 -19.81 2.43 -0.42
CA LEU A 358 -18.88 3.16 -1.29
C LEU A 358 -19.21 4.65 -1.43
N ASP A 359 -20.50 4.99 -1.50
CA ASP A 359 -20.96 6.38 -1.57
C ASP A 359 -20.68 7.16 -0.28
N GLY A 360 -20.66 6.47 0.87
CA GLY A 360 -20.23 7.04 2.14
C GLY A 360 -18.74 7.42 2.14
N LEU A 361 -17.88 6.56 1.57
CA LEU A 361 -16.45 6.87 1.39
C LEU A 361 -16.21 7.99 0.37
N ASP A 362 -17.03 8.09 -0.69
CA ASP A 362 -16.99 9.21 -1.63
C ASP A 362 -17.26 10.54 -0.92
N GLN A 363 -18.30 10.59 -0.08
CA GLN A 363 -18.62 11.76 0.73
C GLN A 363 -17.52 12.10 1.74
N ALA A 364 -16.92 11.09 2.39
CA ALA A 364 -15.79 11.29 3.29
C ALA A 364 -14.60 11.93 2.57
N CYS A 365 -14.23 11.42 1.39
CA CYS A 365 -13.15 11.97 0.57
C CYS A 365 -13.45 13.39 0.11
N GLN A 366 -14.69 13.67 -0.30
CA GLN A 366 -15.12 15.02 -0.69
C GLN A 366 -14.98 16.02 0.45
N ARG A 367 -15.36 15.63 1.67
CA ARG A 367 -15.29 16.49 2.86
C ARG A 367 -13.86 16.71 3.30
N LEU A 368 -13.06 15.64 3.33
CA LEU A 368 -11.62 15.77 3.57
C LEU A 368 -10.99 16.72 2.56
N ALA A 369 -11.35 16.61 1.28
CA ALA A 369 -10.87 17.52 0.25
C ALA A 369 -11.28 18.98 0.52
N ALA A 370 -12.52 19.22 0.94
CA ALA A 370 -12.98 20.55 1.33
C ALA A 370 -12.22 21.12 2.53
N SER A 371 -12.00 20.32 3.58
CA SER A 371 -11.21 20.72 4.75
C SER A 371 -9.76 21.02 4.38
N LEU A 372 -9.14 20.20 3.54
CA LEU A 372 -7.77 20.45 3.07
C LEU A 372 -7.67 21.75 2.27
N LYS A 373 -8.69 22.09 1.45
CA LYS A 373 -8.74 23.39 0.78
C LYS A 373 -8.76 24.55 1.78
N THR A 374 -9.49 24.42 2.89
CA THR A 374 -9.53 25.49 3.92
C THR A 374 -8.21 25.66 4.66
N PHE A 375 -7.46 24.57 4.90
CA PHE A 375 -6.14 24.65 5.51
C PHE A 375 -5.05 25.20 4.58
N THR A 376 -5.30 25.15 3.27
CA THR A 376 -4.28 25.42 2.26
C THR A 376 -4.54 26.68 1.44
N GLY A 377 -5.69 27.33 1.66
CA GLY A 377 -5.96 28.67 1.15
C GLY A 377 -5.28 29.75 2.00
N PRO A 378 -4.98 30.92 1.40
CA PRO A 378 -4.51 32.11 2.11
C PRO A 378 -5.56 32.70 3.05
#